data_AF-A0A0F8VKY6-F1
#
_entry.id   AF-A0A0F8VKY6-F1
#
_cell.length_a   1.000
_cell.length_b   1.000
_cell.length_c   1.000
_cell.angle_alpha   90.00
_cell.angle_beta   90.00
_cell.angle_gamma   90.00
#
_symmetry.space_group_name_H-M   'P 1'
#
loop_
_entity.id
_entity.type
_entity.pdbx_description
1 polymer ?
#
loop_
_entity_poly.entity_id
_entity_poly.type
_entity_poly.pdbx_seq_one_letter_code
_entity_poly.pdbx_strand_id
1 'polypeptide(L)' 'MENEDIWPPKCPECGSPKVDYERQSEYTGGGYADYWDEFQCRKCEFTWRSDKKTSYF' A
#
# COMPACT_ATOMS: atom_id res chain seq x y z
N MET A 1 -15.23 11.40 -12.07
CA MET A 1 -14.80 12.01 -10.79
C MET A 1 -13.59 11.21 -10.35
N GLU A 2 -12.47 11.52 -10.98
CA GLU A 2 -11.19 10.85 -10.76
C GLU A 2 -10.68 11.35 -9.41
N ASN A 3 -10.82 10.53 -8.36
CA ASN A 3 -10.12 10.81 -7.12
C ASN A 3 -8.66 10.40 -7.35
N GLU A 4 -7.93 11.28 -8.02
CA GLU A 4 -6.49 11.26 -8.14
C GLU A 4 -5.88 11.12 -6.73
N ASP A 5 -5.13 10.04 -6.55
CA ASP A 5 -3.90 9.97 -5.76
C ASP A 5 -3.79 10.91 -4.55
N ILE A 6 -4.51 10.65 -3.46
CA ILE A 6 -4.08 11.15 -2.15
C ILE A 6 -2.93 10.26 -1.69
N TRP A 7 -1.76 10.51 -2.27
CA TRP A 7 -0.51 9.86 -1.94
C TRP A 7 0.41 10.82 -1.20
N PRO A 8 1.00 10.41 -0.06
CA PRO A 8 0.80 9.15 0.67
C PRO A 8 -0.51 9.12 1.48
N PRO A 9 -1.05 7.92 1.78
CA PRO A 9 -2.19 7.78 2.69
C PRO A 9 -1.84 8.31 4.09
N LYS A 10 -2.81 8.87 4.81
CA LYS A 10 -2.64 9.23 6.22
C LYS A 10 -2.66 7.96 7.08
N CYS A 11 -1.86 7.94 8.14
CA CYS A 11 -1.89 6.85 9.11
C CYS A 11 -3.29 6.71 9.73
N PRO A 12 -3.92 5.53 9.68
CA PRO A 12 -5.28 5.34 10.20
C PRO A 12 -5.35 5.49 11.72
N GLU A 13 -4.26 5.19 12.43
CA GLU A 13 -4.21 5.26 13.90
C GLU A 13 -4.05 6.69 14.41
N CYS A 14 -3.11 7.46 13.85
CA CYS A 14 -2.73 8.77 14.39
C CYS A 14 -3.02 9.95 13.46
N GLY A 15 -3.54 9.70 12.25
CA GLY A 15 -3.82 10.71 11.22
C GLY A 15 -2.58 11.35 10.59
N SER A 16 -1.37 10.88 10.93
CA SER A 16 -0.12 11.47 10.45
C SER A 16 0.05 11.29 8.94
N PRO A 17 0.41 12.34 8.19
CA PRO A 17 0.72 12.24 6.76
C PRO A 17 2.15 11.73 6.49
N LYS A 18 2.98 11.57 7.53
CA LYS A 18 4.36 11.05 7.39
C LYS A 18 4.34 9.53 7.38
N VAL A 19 4.33 8.97 6.18
CA VAL A 19 4.20 7.52 5.94
C VAL A 19 5.24 7.09 4.91
N ASP A 20 6.03 6.07 5.26
CA ASP A 20 6.91 5.36 4.33
C ASP A 20 6.10 4.38 3.49
N TYR A 21 6.56 4.16 2.26
CA TYR A 21 5.88 3.32 1.28
C TYR A 21 6.84 2.35 0.61
N GLU A 22 6.43 1.09 0.52
CA GLU A 22 7.09 0.05 -0.28
C GLU A 22 6.04 -0.80 -1.00
N ARG A 23 6.24 -1.06 -2.29
CA ARG A 23 5.38 -1.99 -3.04
C ARG A 23 5.93 -3.40 -2.92
N GLN A 24 5.07 -4.30 -2.45
CA GLN A 24 5.35 -5.73 -2.41
C GLN A 24 4.61 -6.46 -3.52
N SER A 25 5.19 -7.57 -3.97
CA SER A 25 4.59 -8.45 -4.96
C SER A 25 4.95 -9.90 -4.71
N GLU A 26 4.02 -10.80 -5.01
CA GLU A 26 4.19 -12.25 -4.90
C GLU A 26 3.70 -12.92 -6.19
N TYR A 27 4.55 -13.73 -6.80
CA TYR A 27 4.17 -14.53 -7.98
C TYR A 27 3.26 -15.68 -7.57
N THR A 28 2.06 -15.75 -8.15
CA THR A 28 1.03 -16.74 -7.79
C THR A 28 0.83 -17.86 -8.80
N GLY A 29 1.55 -17.80 -9.93
CA GLY A 29 1.52 -18.85 -10.95
C GLY A 29 0.69 -18.48 -12.17
N GLY A 30 0.91 -19.19 -13.28
CA GLY A 30 0.10 -19.05 -14.50
C GLY A 30 0.15 -17.65 -15.15
N GLY A 31 1.23 -16.89 -14.93
CA GLY A 31 1.35 -15.51 -15.43
C GLY A 31 0.69 -14.45 -14.54
N TYR A 32 0.23 -14.81 -13.35
CA TYR A 32 -0.31 -13.87 -12.37
C TYR A 32 0.71 -13.52 -11.29
N ALA A 33 0.65 -12.28 -10.82
CA ALA A 33 1.11 -11.93 -9.47
C ALA A 33 0.10 -11.09 -8.74
N ASP A 34 0.20 -11.26 -7.44
CA ASP A 34 -0.40 -10.36 -6.50
C ASP A 34 0.58 -9.26 -6.13
N TYR A 35 0.06 -8.07 -5.89
CA TYR A 35 0.81 -6.94 -5.37
C TYR A 35 -0.04 -6.17 -4.37
N TRP A 36 0.66 -5.56 -3.41
CA TRP A 36 0.06 -4.68 -2.41
C TRP A 36 1.08 -3.62 -2.02
N ASP A 37 0.57 -2.48 -1.59
CA ASP A 37 1.37 -1.38 -1.10
C ASP A 37 1.44 -1.49 0.43
N GLU A 38 2.63 -1.57 1.01
CA GLU A 38 2.87 -1.55 2.44
C GLU A 38 3.25 -0.13 2.90
N PHE A 39 2.66 0.28 4.01
CA PHE A 39 2.77 1.62 4.56
C PHE A 39 3.22 1.56 6.01
N GLN A 40 4.21 2.38 6.37
CA GLN A 40 4.66 2.50 7.76
C GLN A 40 4.59 3.95 8.24
N CYS A 41 3.90 4.18 9.36
CA CYS A 41 3.83 5.52 9.95
C CYS A 41 5.13 5.85 10.69
N ARG A 42 5.80 6.95 10.34
CA ARG A 42 7.00 7.42 11.05
C ARG A 42 6.74 7.98 12.46
N LYS A 43 5.47 8.18 12.85
CA LYS A 43 5.11 8.79 14.13
C LYS A 43 4.77 7.77 15.21
N CYS A 44 3.96 6.78 14.87
CA CYS A 44 3.51 5.74 15.80
C CYS A 44 4.01 4.34 15.41
N GLU A 45 4.85 4.25 14.37
CA GLU A 45 5.45 3.00 13.88
C GLU A 45 4.43 1.94 13.44
N PHE A 46 3.17 2.36 13.27
CA PHE A 46 2.09 1.50 12.81
C PHE A 46 2.25 1.17 11.33
N THR A 47 2.14 -0.11 10.99
CA THR A 47 2.23 -0.62 9.63
C THR A 47 0.87 -1.15 9.15
N TRP A 48 0.47 -0.79 7.93
CA TRP A 48 -0.72 -1.32 7.28
C TRP A 48 -0.48 -1.56 5.80
N ARG A 49 -1.41 -2.25 5.15
CA ARG A 49 -1.32 -2.64 3.74
C ARG A 49 -2.55 -2.18 2.98
N SER A 50 -2.37 -1.85 1.71
CA SER A 50 -3.49 -1.70 0.79
C SER A 50 -4.21 -3.03 0.60
N ASP A 51 -5.40 -2.96 0.00
CA ASP A 51 -6.02 -4.15 -0.58
C ASP A 51 -5.07 -4.82 -1.58
N LYS A 52 -5.11 -6.15 -1.55
CA LYS A 52 -4.35 -7.01 -2.47
C LYS A 52 -4.94 -6.88 -3.87
N LYS A 53 -4.08 -6.62 -4.85
CA LYS A 53 -4.43 -6.54 -6.26
C LYS A 53 -3.74 -7.66 -7.02
N THR A 54 -4.44 -8.27 -7.95
CA THR A 54 -3.89 -9.32 -8.81
C THR A 54 -3.78 -8.77 -10.23
N SER A 55 -2.60 -8.86 -10.84
CA SER A 55 -2.39 -8.53 -12.25
C SER A 55 -1.79 -9.71 -13.00
N TYR A 56 -2.11 -9.77 -14.28
CA TYR A 56 -1.39 -10.58 -15.25
C TYR A 56 -0.15 -9.80 -15.73
N PHE A 57 0.93 -10.50 -16.06
CA PHE A 57 2.17 -9.93 -16.62
C PHE A 57 2.27 -10.14 -18.12
#